data_AF-A0A9D0KYF3-F1
#
_entry.id   AF-A0A9D0KYF3-F1
#
_cell.length_a   1.000
_cell.length_b   1.000
_cell.length_c   1.000
_cell.angle_alpha   90.00
_cell.angle_beta   90.00
_cell.angle_gamma   90.00
#
_symmetry.space_group_name_H-M   'P 1'
#
loop_
_entity.id
_entity.type
_entity.pdbx_description
1 polymer ?
#
loop_
_entity_poly.entity_id
_entity_poly.type
_entity_poly.pdbx_seq_one_letter_code
_entity_poly.pdbx_strand_id
1 'polypeptide(L)'
;SKKENLILNVDGTIGVLLVDMFRALGYKDEEIDELINAGAFNAFFVLGRTIGFIGHYLDEKRLDMPLYRHPTDDILYDVKRPEGA
;
A
#
# COMPACT_ATOMS: atom_id res chain seq x y z
N SER A 1 -15.41 -24.74 6.10
CA SER A 1 -15.94 -24.40 4.76
C SER A 1 -15.11 -23.25 4.19
N LYS A 2 -14.80 -23.25 2.89
CA LYS A 2 -14.13 -22.11 2.22
C LYS A 2 -15.10 -20.92 2.17
N LYS A 3 -14.61 -19.68 2.29
CA LYS A 3 -15.45 -18.48 2.13
C LYS A 3 -15.37 -17.98 0.69
N GLU A 4 -16.51 -17.57 0.13
CA GLU A 4 -16.63 -17.09 -1.26
C GLU A 4 -15.90 -15.76 -1.49
N ASN A 5 -15.64 -14.98 -0.43
CA ASN A 5 -14.94 -13.70 -0.51
C ASN A 5 -13.41 -13.83 -0.55
N LEU A 6 -12.86 -15.04 -0.50
CA LEU A 6 -11.43 -15.28 -0.63
C LEU A 6 -11.03 -15.34 -2.11
N ILE A 7 -11.24 -14.21 -2.79
CA ILE A 7 -10.85 -14.02 -4.19
C ILE A 7 -9.39 -13.56 -4.29
N LEU A 8 -8.78 -13.76 -5.46
CA LEU A 8 -7.46 -13.21 -5.76
C LEU A 8 -7.56 -11.67 -5.78
N ASN A 9 -6.84 -11.01 -4.88
CA ASN A 9 -6.81 -9.54 -4.82
C ASN A 9 -5.88 -8.97 -5.91
N VAL A 10 -5.91 -7.64 -6.05
CA VAL A 10 -5.09 -6.94 -7.05
C VAL A 10 -3.60 -7.12 -6.79
N ASP A 11 -3.16 -7.12 -5.54
CA ASP A 11 -1.74 -7.29 -5.17
C ASP A 11 -1.23 -8.67 -5.59
N GLY A 12 -2.01 -9.72 -5.30
CA GLY A 12 -1.72 -11.09 -5.71
C GLY A 12 -1.74 -11.23 -7.23
N THR A 13 -2.69 -10.58 -7.91
CA THR A 13 -2.77 -10.58 -9.38
C THR A 13 -1.54 -9.92 -10.02
N ILE A 14 -1.14 -8.75 -9.54
CA ILE A 14 0.07 -8.05 -10.03
C ILE A 14 1.31 -8.91 -9.78
N GLY A 15 1.44 -9.51 -8.60
CA GLY A 15 2.57 -10.36 -8.25
C GLY A 15 2.73 -11.54 -9.21
N VAL A 16 1.66 -12.33 -9.42
CA VAL A 16 1.75 -13.51 -10.31
C VAL A 16 1.98 -13.11 -11.77
N LEU A 17 1.32 -12.05 -12.25
CA LEU A 17 1.49 -11.61 -13.65
C LEU A 17 2.86 -11.00 -13.94
N LEU A 18 3.49 -10.34 -12.97
CA LEU A 18 4.87 -9.87 -13.11
C LEU A 18 5.84 -11.05 -13.25
N VAL A 19 5.68 -12.11 -12.45
CA VAL A 19 6.47 -13.33 -12.58
C VAL A 19 6.24 -13.99 -13.95
N ASP A 20 4.98 -14.14 -14.36
CA ASP A 20 4.64 -14.72 -15.68
C ASP A 20 5.22 -13.90 -16.83
N MET A 21 5.22 -12.56 -16.71
CA MET A 21 5.84 -11.67 -17.69
C MET A 21 7.36 -11.91 -17.79
N PHE A 22 8.08 -11.98 -16.68
CA PHE A 22 9.53 -12.23 -16.71
C PHE A 22 9.87 -13.59 -17.32
N ARG A 23 9.08 -14.62 -17.00
CA ARG A 23 9.21 -15.94 -17.64
C ARG A 23 8.99 -15.88 -19.15
N ALA A 24 7.95 -15.18 -19.60
CA ALA A 24 7.68 -14.98 -21.03
C ALA A 24 8.79 -14.20 -21.75
N LEU A 25 9.51 -13.33 -21.03
CA LEU A 25 10.68 -12.59 -21.54
C LEU A 25 11.97 -13.43 -21.54
N GLY A 26 11.95 -14.67 -21.02
CA GLY A 26 13.08 -15.60 -21.04
C GLY A 26 14.00 -15.51 -19.83
N TYR A 27 13.59 -14.86 -18.75
CA TYR A 27 14.33 -14.87 -17.49
C TYR A 27 14.28 -16.25 -16.84
N LYS A 28 15.37 -16.66 -16.19
CA LYS A 28 15.43 -17.88 -15.39
C LYS A 28 14.76 -17.65 -14.03
N ASP A 29 14.24 -18.72 -13.43
CA ASP A 29 13.59 -18.64 -12.13
C ASP A 29 14.54 -18.07 -11.05
N GLU A 30 15.84 -18.38 -11.10
CA GLU A 30 16.82 -17.82 -10.15
C GLU A 30 16.97 -16.30 -10.27
N GLU A 31 16.92 -15.76 -11.50
CA GLU A 31 17.02 -14.31 -11.75
C GLU A 31 15.76 -13.58 -11.25
N ILE A 32 14.60 -14.22 -11.41
CA ILE A 32 13.32 -13.68 -10.92
C ILE A 32 13.32 -13.67 -9.38
N ASP A 33 13.78 -14.75 -8.75
CA ASP A 33 13.90 -14.83 -7.30
C ASP A 33 14.88 -13.77 -6.76
N GLU A 34 15.99 -13.52 -7.44
CA GLU A 34 16.91 -12.42 -7.09
C GLU A 34 16.21 -11.05 -7.14
N LEU A 35 15.42 -10.76 -8.18
CA LEU A 35 14.65 -9.51 -8.30
C LEU A 35 13.59 -9.36 -7.20
N ILE A 36 12.90 -10.44 -6.86
CA ILE A 36 11.90 -10.45 -5.78
C ILE A 36 12.59 -10.17 -4.44
N ASN A 37 13.69 -10.88 -4.15
CA ASN A 37 14.45 -10.73 -2.91
C ASN A 37 15.10 -9.35 -2.78
N ALA A 38 15.53 -8.75 -3.89
CA ALA A 38 16.02 -7.37 -3.93
C ALA A 38 14.90 -6.33 -3.72
N GLY A 39 13.63 -6.73 -3.72
CA GLY A 39 12.48 -5.86 -3.47
C GLY A 39 11.98 -5.11 -4.71
N ALA A 40 12.30 -5.56 -5.92
CA ALA A 40 11.88 -4.88 -7.16
C ALA A 40 10.35 -4.74 -7.26
N PHE A 41 9.60 -5.73 -6.77
CA PHE A 41 8.14 -5.74 -6.81
C PHE A 41 7.54 -4.71 -5.84
N ASN A 42 8.17 -4.53 -4.67
CA ASN A 42 7.80 -3.48 -3.73
C ASN A 42 8.11 -2.09 -4.32
N ALA A 43 9.26 -1.93 -4.96
CA ALA A 43 9.63 -0.69 -5.63
C ALA A 43 8.64 -0.31 -6.75
N PHE A 44 8.17 -1.29 -7.53
CA PHE A 44 7.14 -1.08 -8.55
C PHE A 44 5.84 -0.52 -7.94
N PHE A 45 5.40 -1.06 -6.81
CA PHE A 45 4.23 -0.55 -6.10
C PHE A 45 4.44 0.86 -5.56
N VAL A 46 5.60 1.14 -4.95
CA VAL A 46 5.96 2.47 -4.45
C VAL A 46 5.92 3.51 -5.57
N LEU A 47 6.45 3.18 -6.75
CA LEU A 47 6.42 4.06 -7.91
C LEU A 47 4.98 4.41 -8.31
N GLY A 48 4.11 3.40 -8.46
CA GLY A 48 2.71 3.61 -8.81
C GLY A 48 1.95 4.46 -7.79
N ARG A 49 2.13 4.19 -6.49
CA ARG A 49 1.49 4.97 -5.41
C ARG A 49 2.00 6.40 -5.32
N THR A 50 3.27 6.64 -5.63
CA THR A 50 3.87 7.98 -5.63
C THR A 50 3.15 8.92 -6.60
N ILE A 51 2.71 8.42 -7.75
CA ILE A 51 1.90 9.21 -8.70
C ILE A 51 0.60 9.68 -8.04
N GLY A 52 -0.08 8.79 -7.32
CA GLY A 52 -1.30 9.11 -6.56
C GLY A 52 -1.04 10.12 -5.44
N PHE A 53 0.05 9.96 -4.69
CA PHE A 53 0.42 10.92 -3.64
C PHE A 53 0.71 12.31 -4.18
N ILE A 54 1.42 12.41 -5.31
CA ILE A 54 1.65 13.70 -5.99
C ILE A 54 0.31 14.30 -6.42
N GLY A 55 -0.59 13.50 -7.00
CA GLY A 55 -1.94 13.93 -7.38
C GLY A 55 -2.74 14.48 -6.20
N HIS A 56 -2.78 13.76 -5.07
CA HIS A 56 -3.47 14.20 -3.86
C HIS A 56 -2.90 15.49 -3.29
N TYR A 57 -1.57 15.62 -3.23
CA TYR A 57 -0.93 16.86 -2.79
C TYR A 57 -1.35 18.05 -3.68
N LEU A 58 -1.30 17.88 -5.01
CA LEU A 58 -1.70 18.93 -5.94
C LEU A 58 -3.19 19.28 -5.82
N ASP A 59 -4.04 18.29 -5.58
CA ASP A 59 -5.48 18.51 -5.42
C ASP A 59 -5.80 19.26 -4.12
N GLU A 60 -5.16 18.91 -3.00
CA GLU A 60 -5.30 19.66 -1.73
C GLU A 60 -4.86 21.12 -1.87
N LYS A 61 -3.78 21.37 -2.63
CA LYS A 61 -3.34 22.74 -2.94
C LYS A 61 -4.33 23.47 -3.85
N ARG A 62 -4.88 22.80 -4.85
CA ARG A 62 -5.87 23.38 -5.77
C ARG A 62 -7.18 23.75 -5.06
N LEU A 63 -7.56 22.98 -4.04
CA LEU A 63 -8.78 23.17 -3.27
C LEU A 63 -8.61 24.13 -2.07
N ASP A 64 -7.42 24.69 -1.85
CA ASP A 64 -7.08 25.54 -0.70
C ASP A 64 -7.51 24.90 0.65
N MET A 65 -7.23 23.60 0.81
CA MET A 65 -7.69 22.85 1.98
C MET A 65 -7.12 23.42 3.29
N PRO A 66 -7.96 23.54 4.34
CA PRO A 66 -7.53 24.07 5.64
C PRO A 66 -6.65 23.06 6.39
N LEU A 67 -5.99 23.52 7.45
CA LEU A 67 -5.22 22.66 8.33
C LEU A 67 -6.13 21.59 8.99
N TYR A 68 -5.77 20.32 8.81
CA TYR A 68 -6.49 19.21 9.41
C TYR A 68 -6.19 19.05 10.91
N ARG A 69 -7.24 18.89 11.72
CA ARG A 69 -7.18 18.44 13.11
C ARG A 69 -8.18 17.29 13.28
N HIS A 70 -7.69 16.16 13.77
CA HIS A 70 -8.53 14.98 13.94
C HIS A 70 -9.61 15.21 15.03
N PRO A 71 -10.87 14.78 14.80
CA PRO A 71 -11.95 14.90 15.78
C PRO A 71 -11.62 14.14 17.07
N THR A 72 -11.89 14.73 18.22
CA THR A 72 -11.52 14.13 19.52
C THR A 72 -12.45 13.00 19.95
N ASP A 73 -13.65 12.94 19.38
CA ASP A 73 -14.64 11.88 19.58
C ASP A 73 -14.28 10.57 18.85
N ASP A 74 -13.40 10.62 17.86
CA ASP A 74 -12.82 9.45 17.17
C ASP A 74 -11.50 8.97 17.82
N ILE A 75 -11.14 9.53 18.98
CA ILE A 75 -9.93 9.15 19.73
C ILE A 75 -10.34 8.49 21.06
N LEU A 76 -9.94 7.24 21.25
CA LEU A 76 -10.06 6.57 22.55
C LEU A 76 -8.96 7.04 23.50
N TYR A 77 -9.32 7.88 24.47
CA TYR A 77 -8.43 8.31 25.54
C TYR A 77 -8.48 7.34 26.73
N ASP A 78 -7.69 6.27 26.68
CA ASP A 78 -7.51 5.35 27.81
C ASP A 78 -6.31 5.77 28.67
N VAL A 79 -6.49 6.86 29.42
CA VAL A 79 -5.47 7.39 30.33
C VAL A 79 -5.78 7.03 31.78
N LYS A 80 -4.79 6.46 32.49
CA LYS A 80 -4.87 6.29 33.95
C LYS A 80 -4.88 7.66 34.60
N ARG A 81 -6.05 8.08 35.07
CA ARG A 81 -6.15 9.29 35.91
C ARG A 81 -5.35 9.05 37.19
N PRO A 82 -4.49 9.99 37.61
CA PRO A 82 -3.85 9.88 38.92
C PRO A 82 -4.93 9.84 40.01
N GLU A 83 -4.77 8.98 41.00
CA GLU A 83 -5.71 8.86 42.11
C GLU A 83 -5.80 10.20 42.86
N GLY A 84 -6.99 10.82 42.87
CA GLY A 84 -7.27 12.01 43.69
C GLY A 84 -7.69 13.30 42.95
N ALA A 85 -8.19 13.23 41.72
CA ALA A 85 -8.93 14.35 41.10
C ALA A 85 -10.44 14.24 41.38
#